data_AF-A0A965Z0K2-F1
#
_entry.id   AF-A0A965Z0K2-F1
#
_cell.length_a   1.000
_cell.length_b   1.000
_cell.length_c   1.000
_cell.angle_alpha   90.00
_cell.angle_beta   90.00
_cell.angle_gamma   90.00
#
_symmetry.space_group_name_H-M   'P 1'
#
loop_
_entity.id
_entity.type
_entity.pdbx_description
1 polymer ?
#
loop_
_entity_poly.entity_id
_entity_poly.type
_entity_poly.pdbx_seq_one_letter_code
_entity_poly.pdbx_strand_id
1 'polypeptide(L)'
;QLPATTRTVGELKVEVIKRRLQEINPQAVITAIPEIYSAENADSFHLEQYDYIIDAIDSLAHKTHLLLTASQMEATLFASMGAALKMDPQQIRVAEFHKVRGCRLAGAVRQRMRKGGEMPHKPFLCVYSEELLENRGIEVLPQADEQGSFHKVQTNGTMVQVTAVFGFTLSGLVIQDICHNTLQSDLPAQ
;
A
#
# COMPACT_ATOMS: atom_id res chain seq x y z
N GLN A 1 11.23 -3.96 9.54
CA GLN A 1 10.99 -4.34 8.13
C GLN A 1 11.69 -5.68 7.91
N LEU A 2 11.06 -6.65 7.22
CA LEU A 2 11.64 -7.99 7.00
C LEU A 2 13.07 -7.99 6.38
N PRO A 3 13.41 -7.16 5.37
CA PRO A 3 14.74 -7.19 4.75
C PRO A 3 15.82 -6.46 5.58
N ALA A 4 15.46 -5.81 6.69
CA ALA A 4 16.39 -5.03 7.48
C ALA A 4 17.09 -5.92 8.52
N THR A 5 18.31 -6.33 8.20
CA THR A 5 19.21 -7.05 9.11
C THR A 5 20.56 -6.33 9.15
N THR A 6 21.43 -6.66 10.10
CA THR A 6 22.79 -6.08 10.14
C THR A 6 23.61 -6.41 8.90
N ARG A 7 23.28 -7.47 8.17
CA ARG A 7 23.98 -7.93 6.98
C ARG A 7 23.57 -7.22 5.70
N THR A 8 22.38 -6.63 5.68
CA THR A 8 21.74 -6.06 4.48
C THR A 8 21.73 -4.53 4.48
N VAL A 9 22.42 -3.91 5.44
CA VAL A 9 22.58 -2.45 5.50
C VAL A 9 23.34 -1.96 4.28
N GLY A 10 22.78 -0.97 3.57
CA GLY A 10 23.38 -0.41 2.35
C GLY A 10 22.96 -1.14 1.06
N GLU A 11 22.31 -2.29 1.16
CA GLU A 11 21.76 -2.99 -0.01
C GLU A 11 20.40 -2.42 -0.44
N LEU A 12 20.09 -2.53 -1.73
CA LEU A 12 18.79 -2.19 -2.27
C LEU A 12 17.73 -3.16 -1.73
N LYS A 13 16.67 -2.62 -1.11
CA LYS A 13 15.60 -3.43 -0.50
C LYS A 13 14.97 -4.43 -1.47
N VAL A 14 14.75 -3.99 -2.72
CA VAL A 14 14.12 -4.82 -3.76
C VAL A 14 14.98 -6.04 -4.11
N GLU A 15 16.31 -5.90 -4.14
CA GLU A 15 17.23 -7.00 -4.40
C GLU A 15 17.33 -7.98 -3.23
N VAL A 16 17.35 -7.47 -1.99
CA VAL A 16 17.34 -8.30 -0.78
C VAL A 16 16.06 -9.15 -0.73
N ILE A 17 14.90 -8.54 -1.02
CA ILE A 17 13.62 -9.24 -1.05
C ILE A 17 13.57 -10.25 -2.20
N LYS A 18 14.00 -9.89 -3.41
CA LYS A 18 14.07 -10.80 -4.56
C LYS A 18 14.86 -12.06 -4.22
N ARG A 19 16.08 -11.90 -3.70
CA ARG A 19 16.93 -13.03 -3.31
C ARG A 19 16.26 -13.91 -2.27
N ARG A 20 15.68 -13.31 -1.23
CA ARG A 20 14.95 -14.04 -0.19
C ARG A 20 13.76 -14.82 -0.74
N LEU A 21 12.98 -14.23 -1.65
CA LEU A 21 11.83 -14.90 -2.25
C LEU A 21 12.26 -16.05 -3.18
N GLN A 22 13.38 -15.90 -3.88
CA GLN A 22 13.97 -16.98 -4.70
C GLN A 22 14.55 -18.11 -3.83
N GLU A 23 15.06 -17.82 -2.63
CA GLU A 23 15.44 -18.85 -1.65
C GLU A 23 14.22 -19.66 -1.18
N ILE A 24 13.04 -19.03 -1.10
CA ILE A 24 11.78 -19.69 -0.72
C ILE A 24 11.23 -20.52 -1.90
N ASN A 25 11.19 -19.94 -3.10
CA ASN A 25 10.75 -20.60 -4.32
C ASN A 25 11.72 -20.28 -5.49
N PRO A 26 12.65 -21.18 -5.82
CA PRO A 26 13.61 -20.97 -6.91
C PRO A 26 12.98 -20.85 -8.30
N GLN A 27 11.74 -21.30 -8.48
CA GLN A 27 11.02 -21.22 -9.75
C GLN A 27 10.28 -19.89 -9.93
N ALA A 28 10.19 -19.06 -8.88
CA ALA A 28 9.54 -17.77 -8.97
C ALA A 28 10.33 -16.82 -9.87
N VAL A 29 9.68 -16.31 -10.92
CA VAL A 29 10.22 -15.24 -11.77
C VAL A 29 9.94 -13.91 -11.08
N ILE A 30 11.00 -13.25 -10.62
CA ILE A 30 10.89 -12.02 -9.83
C ILE A 30 11.72 -10.90 -10.48
N THR A 31 11.02 -9.86 -10.92
CA THR A 31 11.60 -8.63 -11.44
C THR A 31 11.68 -7.61 -10.31
N ALA A 32 12.90 -7.20 -9.94
CA ALA A 32 13.12 -6.13 -8.99
C ALA A 32 13.35 -4.82 -9.76
N ILE A 33 12.61 -3.77 -9.41
CA ILE A 33 12.72 -2.45 -10.02
C ILE A 33 13.21 -1.49 -8.93
N PRO A 34 14.50 -1.12 -8.91
CA PRO A 34 15.08 -0.25 -7.88
C PRO A 34 14.78 1.24 -8.17
N GLU A 35 13.51 1.55 -8.45
CA GLU A 35 13.04 2.91 -8.76
C GLU A 35 11.90 3.31 -7.83
N ILE A 36 11.79 4.61 -7.56
CA ILE A 36 10.64 5.17 -6.84
C ILE A 36 9.54 5.40 -7.87
N TYR A 37 8.37 4.81 -7.65
CA TYR A 37 7.19 5.09 -8.46
C TYR A 37 6.74 6.54 -8.28
N SER A 38 6.51 7.25 -9.38
CA SER A 38 5.99 8.61 -9.40
C SER A 38 5.10 8.84 -10.63
N ALA A 39 4.50 10.03 -10.74
CA ALA A 39 3.67 10.35 -11.90
C ALA A 39 4.50 10.42 -13.18
N GLU A 40 5.74 10.88 -13.06
CA GLU A 40 6.66 11.12 -14.17
C GLU A 40 7.19 9.83 -14.81
N ASN A 41 7.26 8.73 -14.04
CA ASN A 41 7.77 7.45 -14.51
C ASN A 41 6.74 6.31 -14.46
N ALA A 42 5.46 6.59 -14.18
CA ALA A 42 4.44 5.57 -14.02
C ALA A 42 4.35 4.59 -15.20
N ASP A 43 4.54 5.09 -16.42
CA ASP A 43 4.46 4.29 -17.66
C ASP A 43 5.55 3.21 -17.73
N SER A 44 6.72 3.40 -17.11
CA SER A 44 7.79 2.39 -17.13
C SER A 44 7.48 1.16 -16.28
N PHE A 45 6.47 1.24 -15.41
CA PHE A 45 6.03 0.13 -14.57
C PHE A 45 5.02 -0.78 -15.27
N HIS A 46 4.51 -0.40 -16.44
CA HIS A 46 3.61 -1.23 -17.25
C HIS A 46 2.44 -1.83 -16.45
N LEU A 47 1.74 -0.98 -15.67
CA LEU A 47 0.70 -1.41 -14.74
C LEU A 47 -0.44 -2.21 -15.40
N GLU A 48 -0.65 -2.01 -16.70
CA GLU A 48 -1.61 -2.72 -17.53
C GLU A 48 -1.32 -4.22 -17.71
N GLN A 49 -0.09 -4.66 -17.43
CA GLN A 49 0.34 -6.05 -17.62
C GLN A 49 0.11 -6.94 -16.40
N TYR A 50 -0.33 -6.38 -15.28
CA TYR A 50 -0.49 -7.12 -14.04
C TYR A 50 -1.93 -7.58 -13.81
N ASP A 51 -2.09 -8.79 -13.27
CA ASP A 51 -3.40 -9.27 -12.78
C ASP A 51 -3.79 -8.60 -11.46
N TYR A 52 -2.78 -8.28 -10.63
CA TYR A 52 -2.94 -7.69 -9.30
C TYR A 52 -1.97 -6.54 -9.09
N ILE A 53 -2.46 -5.45 -8.50
CA ILE A 53 -1.64 -4.32 -8.03
C ILE A 53 -1.82 -4.20 -6.52
N ILE A 54 -0.71 -4.30 -5.77
CA ILE A 54 -0.70 -4.19 -4.31
C ILE A 54 0.04 -2.91 -3.91
N ASP A 55 -0.71 -1.90 -3.46
CA ASP A 55 -0.14 -0.63 -3.04
C ASP A 55 0.32 -0.67 -1.57
N ALA A 56 1.63 -0.52 -1.35
CA ALA A 56 2.25 -0.35 -0.03
C ALA A 56 3.11 0.93 0.06
N ILE A 57 2.80 1.95 -0.75
CA ILE A 57 3.52 3.23 -0.79
C ILE A 57 3.14 4.12 0.41
N ASP A 58 4.11 4.83 0.99
CA ASP A 58 3.88 5.78 2.10
C ASP A 58 3.86 7.26 1.69
N SER A 59 4.43 7.59 0.52
CA SER A 59 4.33 8.93 -0.09
C SER A 59 2.90 9.25 -0.54
N LEU A 60 2.33 10.35 -0.04
CA LEU A 60 0.97 10.77 -0.37
C LEU A 60 0.79 11.02 -1.88
N ALA A 61 1.73 11.72 -2.52
CA ALA A 61 1.62 12.07 -3.93
C ALA A 61 1.67 10.83 -4.83
N HIS A 62 2.69 9.98 -4.65
CA HIS A 62 2.88 8.76 -5.43
C HIS A 62 1.75 7.76 -5.22
N LYS A 63 1.30 7.61 -3.97
CA LYS A 63 0.16 6.76 -3.65
C LYS A 63 -1.13 7.25 -4.30
N THR A 64 -1.44 8.54 -4.21
CA THR A 64 -2.63 9.08 -4.87
C THR A 64 -2.58 8.84 -6.38
N HIS A 65 -1.43 9.06 -7.02
CA HIS A 65 -1.25 8.78 -8.44
C HIS A 65 -1.49 7.29 -8.75
N LEU A 66 -0.78 6.39 -8.07
CA LEU A 66 -0.91 4.94 -8.27
C LEU A 66 -2.36 4.48 -8.13
N LEU A 67 -3.07 4.93 -7.10
CA LEU A 67 -4.45 4.50 -6.85
C LEU A 67 -5.42 4.99 -7.93
N LEU A 68 -5.21 6.18 -8.50
CA LEU A 68 -6.01 6.66 -9.63
C LEU A 68 -5.71 5.85 -10.89
N THR A 69 -4.43 5.75 -11.27
CA THR A 69 -3.99 5.02 -12.46
C THR A 69 -4.38 3.55 -12.41
N ALA A 70 -4.08 2.84 -11.31
CA ALA A 70 -4.39 1.42 -11.16
C ALA A 70 -5.91 1.15 -11.13
N SER A 71 -6.73 2.12 -10.71
CA SER A 71 -8.19 1.97 -10.77
C SER A 71 -8.77 2.00 -12.18
N GLN A 72 -7.99 2.48 -13.17
CA GLN A 72 -8.35 2.48 -14.59
C GLN A 72 -7.91 1.20 -15.31
N MET A 73 -7.04 0.40 -14.70
CA MET A 73 -6.53 -0.84 -15.27
C MET A 73 -7.51 -2.00 -15.05
N GLU A 74 -7.34 -3.11 -15.77
CA GLU A 74 -8.08 -4.36 -15.50
C GLU A 74 -7.66 -5.00 -14.18
N ALA A 75 -6.39 -4.85 -13.79
CA ALA A 75 -5.79 -5.41 -12.58
C ALA A 75 -6.64 -5.22 -11.30
N THR A 76 -6.76 -6.25 -10.47
CA THR A 76 -7.39 -6.11 -9.14
C THR A 76 -6.46 -5.32 -8.21
N LEU A 77 -6.97 -4.20 -7.70
CA LEU A 77 -6.22 -3.30 -6.83
C LEU A 77 -6.52 -3.57 -5.35
N PHE A 78 -5.47 -3.72 -4.55
CA PHE A 78 -5.54 -3.72 -3.09
C PHE A 78 -4.53 -2.75 -2.50
N ALA A 79 -4.89 -2.03 -1.43
CA ALA A 79 -4.04 -0.97 -0.91
C ALA A 79 -3.87 -1.01 0.62
N SER A 80 -2.63 -0.85 1.08
CA SER A 80 -2.33 -0.57 2.48
C SER A 80 -2.50 0.92 2.76
N MET A 81 -3.30 1.25 3.77
CA MET A 81 -3.36 2.60 4.32
C MET A 81 -2.32 2.78 5.44
N GLY A 82 -2.45 3.82 6.26
CA GLY A 82 -1.47 4.16 7.28
C GLY A 82 -1.41 3.13 8.42
N ALA A 83 -0.30 2.41 8.51
CA ALA A 83 0.00 1.45 9.59
C ALA A 83 0.85 2.04 10.73
N ALA A 84 1.24 3.31 10.62
CA ALA A 84 1.99 4.01 11.66
C ALA A 84 1.09 4.50 12.80
N LEU A 85 1.68 4.63 14.00
CA LEU A 85 0.96 4.99 15.24
C LEU A 85 -0.22 4.05 15.49
N LYS A 86 0.08 2.75 15.48
CA LYS A 86 -0.83 1.63 15.72
C LYS A 86 -0.13 0.61 16.60
N MET A 87 -0.86 -0.02 17.52
CA MET A 87 -0.35 -1.03 18.43
C MET A 87 -1.16 -2.32 18.38
N ASP A 88 -2.47 -2.24 18.22
CA ASP A 88 -3.36 -3.40 18.30
C ASP A 88 -3.66 -4.01 16.92
N PRO A 89 -3.07 -5.16 16.57
CA PRO A 89 -3.36 -5.82 15.29
C PRO A 89 -4.81 -6.30 15.19
N GLN A 90 -5.54 -6.46 16.29
CA GLN A 90 -6.95 -6.86 16.28
C GLN A 90 -7.88 -5.74 15.80
N GLN A 91 -7.38 -4.51 15.65
CA GLN A 91 -8.11 -3.38 15.08
C GLN A 91 -7.87 -3.19 13.58
N ILE A 92 -7.14 -4.10 12.93
CA ILE A 92 -6.97 -4.11 11.48
C ILE A 92 -8.29 -4.51 10.82
N ARG A 93 -8.67 -3.77 9.78
CA ARG A 93 -9.93 -3.91 9.05
C ARG A 93 -9.66 -3.85 7.55
N VAL A 94 -10.60 -4.41 6.79
CA VAL A 94 -10.66 -4.30 5.34
C VAL A 94 -11.96 -3.59 4.97
N ALA A 95 -11.89 -2.59 4.10
CA ALA A 95 -13.06 -1.94 3.54
C ALA A 95 -12.74 -1.31 2.18
N GLU A 96 -13.76 -1.06 1.36
CA GLU A 96 -13.60 -0.23 0.16
C GLU A 96 -13.04 1.15 0.53
N PHE A 97 -12.18 1.71 -0.32
CA PHE A 97 -11.48 2.98 -0.07
C PHE A 97 -12.39 4.13 0.40
N HIS A 98 -13.58 4.28 -0.19
CA HIS A 98 -14.53 5.33 0.18
C HIS A 98 -15.19 5.10 1.55
N LYS A 99 -15.21 3.87 2.05
CA LYS A 99 -15.73 3.48 3.37
C LYS A 99 -14.68 3.57 4.48
N VAL A 100 -13.39 3.64 4.16
CA VAL A 100 -12.31 3.76 5.15
C VAL A 100 -12.49 4.99 6.04
N ARG A 101 -12.60 4.81 7.35
CA ARG A 101 -12.66 5.85 8.39
C ARG A 101 -11.48 5.73 9.34
N GLY A 102 -11.28 6.71 10.23
CA GLY A 102 -10.22 6.70 11.25
C GLY A 102 -8.76 6.76 10.76
N CYS A 103 -8.49 6.53 9.47
CA CYS A 103 -7.13 6.53 8.93
C CYS A 103 -6.72 7.90 8.36
N ARG A 104 -5.70 8.53 8.96
CA ARG A 104 -5.16 9.83 8.52
C ARG A 104 -4.65 9.81 7.07
N LEU A 105 -3.91 8.77 6.66
CA LEU A 105 -3.40 8.64 5.30
C LEU A 105 -4.55 8.51 4.29
N ALA A 106 -5.54 7.66 4.56
CA ALA A 106 -6.71 7.52 3.67
C ALA A 106 -7.50 8.85 3.56
N GLY A 107 -7.62 9.60 4.66
CA GLY A 107 -8.18 10.95 4.66
C GLY A 107 -7.41 11.91 3.76
N ALA A 108 -6.08 11.90 3.87
CA ALA A 108 -5.15 12.67 3.04
C ALA A 108 -5.36 12.39 1.54
N VAL A 109 -5.33 11.10 1.17
CA VAL A 109 -5.46 10.64 -0.21
C VAL A 109 -6.79 11.11 -0.78
N ARG A 110 -7.89 10.93 -0.05
CA ARG A 110 -9.22 11.42 -0.49
C ARG A 110 -9.27 12.93 -0.63
N GLN A 111 -8.62 13.68 0.26
CA GLN A 111 -8.57 15.13 0.15
C GLN A 111 -7.77 15.57 -1.09
N ARG A 112 -6.64 14.92 -1.37
CA ARG A 112 -5.82 15.19 -2.55
C ARG A 112 -6.58 14.88 -3.85
N MET A 113 -7.24 13.71 -3.92
CA MET A 113 -8.12 13.32 -5.03
C MET A 113 -9.23 14.35 -5.27
N ARG A 114 -9.96 14.74 -4.21
CA ARG A 114 -11.01 15.78 -4.30
C ARG A 114 -10.50 17.13 -4.78
N LYS A 115 -9.29 17.54 -4.35
CA LYS A 115 -8.65 18.77 -4.84
C LYS A 115 -8.21 18.67 -6.30
N GLY A 116 -7.76 17.49 -6.73
CA GLY A 116 -7.39 17.21 -8.12
C GLY A 116 -8.58 17.03 -9.06
N GLY A 117 -9.80 16.87 -8.53
CA GLY A 117 -11.02 16.70 -9.32
C GLY A 117 -11.19 15.27 -9.88
N GLU A 118 -10.38 14.31 -9.44
CA GLU A 118 -10.40 12.94 -9.94
C GLU A 118 -10.58 11.96 -8.78
N MET A 119 -11.41 10.94 -9.00
CA MET A 119 -11.68 9.87 -8.05
C MET A 119 -11.44 8.51 -8.74
N PRO A 120 -11.15 7.44 -7.98
CA PRO A 120 -10.92 6.13 -8.55
C PRO A 120 -12.07 5.65 -9.44
N HIS A 121 -11.74 5.08 -10.60
CA HIS A 121 -12.71 4.62 -11.61
C HIS A 121 -13.47 3.36 -11.16
N LYS A 122 -12.81 2.50 -10.37
CA LYS A 122 -13.42 1.29 -9.79
C LYS A 122 -13.16 1.20 -8.29
N PRO A 123 -14.06 0.58 -7.52
CA PRO A 123 -13.84 0.34 -6.09
C PRO A 123 -12.66 -0.61 -5.90
N PHE A 124 -11.90 -0.39 -4.83
CA PHE A 124 -10.82 -1.28 -4.41
C PHE A 124 -10.79 -1.39 -2.89
N LEU A 125 -10.32 -2.53 -2.39
CA LEU A 125 -10.24 -2.79 -0.96
C LEU A 125 -8.95 -2.23 -0.37
N CYS A 126 -9.09 -1.67 0.82
CA CYS A 126 -8.01 -1.12 1.60
C CYS A 126 -7.87 -1.86 2.93
N VAL A 127 -6.64 -2.17 3.31
CA VAL A 127 -6.29 -2.59 4.67
C VAL A 127 -5.93 -1.36 5.49
N TYR A 128 -6.59 -1.20 6.64
CA TYR A 128 -6.43 -0.02 7.50
C TYR A 128 -6.70 -0.39 8.98
N SER A 129 -6.47 0.57 9.86
CA SER A 129 -6.91 0.51 11.26
C SER A 129 -7.45 1.87 11.67
N GLU A 130 -8.52 1.84 12.46
CA GLU A 130 -9.15 3.03 13.04
C GLU A 130 -8.49 3.49 14.34
N GLU A 131 -7.55 2.72 14.87
CA GLU A 131 -6.86 3.03 16.12
C GLU A 131 -6.16 4.40 16.01
N LEU A 132 -6.50 5.34 16.90
CA LEU A 132 -5.92 6.67 16.96
C LEU A 132 -5.05 6.79 18.19
N LEU A 133 -3.73 6.75 17.98
CA LEU A 133 -2.75 7.03 19.02
C LEU A 133 -2.19 8.44 18.85
N GLU A 134 -1.94 9.08 19.98
CA GLU A 134 -1.23 10.35 20.03
C GLU A 134 0.22 10.15 19.54
N ASN A 135 0.67 11.05 18.66
CA ASN A 135 2.07 11.06 18.29
C ASN A 135 2.85 11.83 19.37
N ARG A 136 3.78 11.15 20.05
CA ARG A 136 4.66 11.72 21.07
C ARG A 136 6.06 12.09 20.53
N GLY A 137 6.22 12.09 19.21
CA GLY A 137 7.44 12.51 18.53
C GLY A 137 7.63 14.02 18.56
N ILE A 138 8.85 14.47 18.25
CA ILE A 138 9.18 15.89 18.21
C ILE A 138 8.42 16.54 17.03
N GLU A 139 7.61 17.55 17.35
CA GLU A 139 6.96 18.38 16.33
C GLU A 139 8.00 19.25 15.64
N VAL A 140 8.04 19.21 14.29
CA VAL A 140 8.86 20.14 13.52
C VAL A 140 7.99 21.37 13.23
N LEU A 141 8.47 22.56 13.64
CA LEU A 141 7.88 23.84 13.24
C LEU A 141 7.91 24.00 11.70
N PRO A 142 6.90 24.64 11.09
CA PRO A 142 6.63 24.51 9.66
C PRO A 142 7.61 25.33 8.81
N GLN A 143 8.52 24.64 8.10
CA GLN A 143 9.12 25.14 6.87
C GLN A 143 9.17 24.00 5.85
N ALA A 144 8.14 23.93 5.01
CA ALA A 144 8.22 23.55 3.60
C ALA A 144 6.79 23.40 3.07
N ASP A 145 6.52 24.10 1.99
CA ASP A 145 5.25 24.14 1.29
C ASP A 145 4.76 22.74 0.89
N GLU A 146 3.52 22.42 1.22
CA GLU A 146 2.56 21.76 0.34
C GLU A 146 1.18 21.73 1.02
N GLN A 147 0.19 22.37 0.41
CA GLN A 147 -1.14 22.59 0.96
C GLN A 147 -1.90 21.29 1.30
N GLY A 148 -1.78 20.84 2.55
CA GLY A 148 -2.66 19.88 3.21
C GLY A 148 -2.20 19.70 4.66
N SER A 149 -3.09 19.91 5.62
CA SER A 149 -2.79 20.01 7.06
C SER A 149 -2.27 18.70 7.68
N PHE A 150 -1.03 18.34 7.35
CA PHE A 150 -0.22 17.37 8.06
C PHE A 150 0.83 18.18 8.83
N HIS A 151 0.61 18.35 10.14
CA HIS A 151 1.74 18.66 11.02
C HIS A 151 2.74 17.50 10.84
N LYS A 152 3.83 17.77 10.13
CA LYS A 152 4.85 16.76 9.81
C LYS A 152 5.66 16.54 11.09
N VAL A 153 5.17 15.64 11.94
CA VAL A 153 5.95 15.16 13.09
C VAL A 153 7.18 14.45 12.53
N GLN A 154 8.36 14.72 13.10
CA GLN A 154 9.63 14.21 12.58
C GLN A 154 9.67 12.68 12.55
N THR A 155 8.91 12.03 13.43
CA THR A 155 8.90 10.58 13.57
C THR A 155 7.48 10.08 13.80
N ASN A 156 7.05 9.14 12.95
CA ASN A 156 5.87 8.32 13.19
C ASN A 156 6.36 6.91 13.56
N GLY A 157 6.17 6.50 14.82
CA GLY A 157 6.54 5.17 15.28
C GLY A 157 5.73 4.08 14.57
N THR A 158 6.35 2.91 14.34
CA THR A 158 5.69 1.73 13.78
C THR A 158 6.03 0.49 14.61
N MET A 159 5.09 -0.45 14.67
CA MET A 159 5.25 -1.72 15.34
C MET A 159 5.23 -2.86 14.31
N VAL A 160 6.20 -3.78 14.39
CA VAL A 160 6.36 -4.83 13.37
C VAL A 160 5.14 -5.77 13.32
N GLN A 161 4.54 -6.08 14.46
CA GLN A 161 3.35 -6.93 14.52
C GLN A 161 2.16 -6.32 13.78
N VAL A 162 2.03 -4.99 13.77
CA VAL A 162 0.95 -4.33 13.03
C VAL A 162 1.29 -4.26 11.55
N THR A 163 2.47 -3.75 11.20
CA THR A 163 2.86 -3.58 9.79
C THR A 163 2.96 -4.92 9.04
N ALA A 164 3.37 -6.00 9.71
CA ALA A 164 3.36 -7.34 9.14
C ALA A 164 1.93 -7.87 8.92
N VAL A 165 1.02 -7.69 9.88
CA VAL A 165 -0.37 -8.13 9.71
C VAL A 165 -1.07 -7.36 8.59
N PHE A 166 -0.79 -6.07 8.38
CA PHE A 166 -1.27 -5.33 7.21
C PHE A 166 -0.86 -6.02 5.89
N GLY A 167 0.43 -6.40 5.77
CA GLY A 167 0.93 -7.12 4.61
C GLY A 167 0.31 -8.52 4.44
N PHE A 168 0.13 -9.25 5.55
CA PHE A 168 -0.53 -10.56 5.51
C PHE A 168 -2.02 -10.46 5.14
N THR A 169 -2.72 -9.43 5.61
CA THR A 169 -4.11 -9.18 5.21
C THR A 169 -4.19 -8.90 3.72
N LEU A 170 -3.32 -8.06 3.15
CA LEU A 170 -3.27 -7.83 1.70
C LEU A 170 -2.99 -9.12 0.92
N SER A 171 -2.02 -9.92 1.35
CA SER A 171 -1.74 -11.22 0.74
C SER A 171 -2.94 -12.15 0.80
N GLY A 172 -3.67 -12.17 1.93
CA GLY A 172 -4.89 -12.95 2.08
C GLY A 172 -6.01 -12.53 1.12
N LEU A 173 -6.17 -11.23 0.88
CA LEU A 173 -7.15 -10.71 -0.09
C LEU A 173 -6.85 -11.19 -1.51
N VAL A 174 -5.57 -11.18 -1.93
CA VAL A 174 -5.16 -11.70 -3.23
C VAL A 174 -5.53 -13.17 -3.37
N ILE A 175 -5.18 -14.01 -2.39
CA ILE A 175 -5.48 -15.45 -2.45
C ILE A 175 -6.99 -15.70 -2.45
N GLN A 176 -7.76 -14.97 -1.65
CA GLN A 176 -9.22 -15.10 -1.62
C GLN A 176 -9.86 -14.75 -2.96
N ASP A 177 -9.40 -13.66 -3.60
CA ASP A 177 -9.88 -13.22 -4.91
C ASP A 177 -9.56 -14.26 -5.99
N ILE A 178 -8.31 -14.76 -6.04
CA ILE A 178 -7.90 -15.85 -6.96
C ILE A 178 -8.83 -17.06 -6.78
N CYS A 179 -9.00 -17.55 -5.55
CA CYS A 179 -9.85 -18.71 -5.28
C CYS A 179 -11.31 -18.46 -5.71
N HIS A 180 -11.84 -17.27 -5.47
CA HIS A 180 -13.21 -16.92 -5.86
C HIS A 180 -13.39 -16.96 -7.39
N ASN A 181 -12.45 -16.35 -8.12
CA ASN A 181 -12.51 -16.25 -9.57
C ASN A 181 -12.31 -17.61 -10.26
N THR A 182 -11.39 -18.45 -9.75
CA THR A 182 -11.17 -19.81 -10.29
C THR A 182 -12.35 -20.74 -10.03
N LEU A 183 -12.93 -20.72 -8.83
CA LEU A 183 -14.09 -21.57 -8.51
C LEU A 183 -15.34 -21.17 -9.29
N GLN A 184 -15.48 -19.89 -9.66
CA GLN A 184 -16.59 -19.44 -10.50
C GLN A 184 -16.41 -19.80 -11.97
N SER A 185 -15.18 -19.88 -12.49
CA SER A 185 -14.92 -20.34 -13.86
C SER A 185 -15.18 -21.84 -14.07
N ASP A 186 -15.18 -22.64 -13.00
CA ASP A 186 -15.45 -24.09 -13.04
C ASP A 186 -16.94 -24.45 -12.96
N LEU A 187 -17.84 -23.47 -12.76
CA LEU A 187 -19.28 -23.67 -12.80
C LEU A 187 -19.77 -23.57 -14.26
N PRO A 188 -20.46 -24.59 -14.80
CA PRO A 188 -20.99 -24.50 -16.16
C PRO A 188 -21.95 -23.32 -16.27
N ALA A 189 -21.76 -22.50 -17.31
CA ALA A 189 -22.64 -21.37 -17.62
C ALA A 189 -24.10 -21.86 -17.65
N GLN A 190 -24.94 -21.29 -16.79
CA GLN A 190 -26.39 -21.51 -16.80
C GLN A 190 -27.04 -20.77 -17.97
#